data_AF-A0A846ASU7-F1
#
_entry.id   AF-A0A846ASU7-F1
#
_cell.length_a   1.000
_cell.length_b   1.000
_cell.length_c   1.000
_cell.angle_alpha   90.00
_cell.angle_beta   90.00
_cell.angle_gamma   90.00
#
_symmetry.space_group_name_H-M   'P 1'
#
loop_
_entity.id
_entity.type
_entity.pdbx_description
1 polymer ?
#
loop_
_entity_poly.entity_id
_entity_poly.type
_entity_poly.pdbx_seq_one_letter_code
_entity_poly.pdbx_strand_id
1 'polypeptide(L)'
;MTTAKIIIYFLDRPVEIQGKPKVNYHTYIQSPEWKAKGKIFKKKVGNRCQVFPWIKLKTYAVHHCTYKNLGSEKWNIDCIVLSKTAHAIVHSWLVGSIYPIGVSEQDKKGRNTKFSLARPQMSKIQSIYTKFLSIIYVVYNHPIWYKYPNLFQRVFHFYARLVGLFLYLLR
;
A
#
# COMPACT_ATOMS: atom_id res chain seq x y z
N MET A 1 -7.07 -14.99 -21.00
CA MET A 1 -6.18 -14.83 -19.83
C MET A 1 -6.27 -13.40 -19.34
N THR A 2 -6.79 -13.17 -18.13
CA THR A 2 -7.09 -11.82 -17.62
C THR A 2 -5.89 -11.24 -16.86
N THR A 3 -5.32 -10.16 -17.35
CA THR A 3 -4.28 -9.38 -16.64
C THR A 3 -4.90 -8.65 -15.45
N ALA A 4 -4.38 -8.91 -14.25
CA ALA A 4 -4.85 -8.26 -13.02
C ALA A 4 -4.39 -6.79 -12.98
N LYS A 5 -5.18 -5.89 -13.56
CA LYS A 5 -4.98 -4.44 -13.43
C LYS A 5 -5.28 -4.01 -11.99
N ILE A 6 -4.25 -3.88 -11.16
CA ILE A 6 -4.35 -3.23 -9.84
C ILE A 6 -4.44 -1.72 -10.08
N ILE A 7 -5.65 -1.21 -10.24
CA ILE A 7 -5.93 0.23 -10.29
C ILE A 7 -6.35 0.66 -8.88
N ILE A 8 -5.47 1.40 -8.21
CA ILE A 8 -5.70 1.93 -6.86
C ILE A 8 -6.41 3.29 -6.99
N TYR A 9 -7.60 3.41 -6.41
CA TYR A 9 -8.40 4.64 -6.38
C TYR A 9 -8.75 4.96 -4.92
N PHE A 10 -8.19 6.01 -4.30
CA PHE A 10 -8.61 6.60 -3.00
C PHE A 10 -8.09 8.04 -2.90
N LEU A 11 -8.75 9.05 -2.30
CA LEU A 11 -10.00 9.13 -1.50
C LEU A 11 -11.08 9.98 -2.26
N ASP A 12 -12.20 10.51 -1.74
CA ASP A 12 -12.81 10.46 -0.38
C ASP A 12 -14.37 10.50 -0.39
N ARG A 13 -15.02 10.27 -1.54
CA ARG A 13 -16.49 10.35 -1.67
C ARG A 13 -17.18 9.09 -1.09
N PRO A 14 -18.43 9.19 -0.58
CA PRO A 14 -19.23 8.01 -0.28
C PRO A 14 -19.35 7.17 -1.56
N VAL A 15 -18.86 5.94 -1.52
CA VAL A 15 -18.88 5.04 -2.67
C VAL A 15 -20.34 4.59 -2.86
N GLU A 16 -21.01 5.16 -3.87
CA GLU A 16 -22.28 4.62 -4.36
C GLU A 16 -22.02 3.30 -5.08
N ILE A 17 -22.07 2.23 -4.29
CA ILE A 17 -22.16 0.86 -4.81
C ILE A 17 -23.59 0.68 -5.32
N GLN A 18 -23.78 0.77 -6.64
CA GLN A 18 -25.09 0.58 -7.27
C GLN A 18 -25.75 -0.71 -6.76
N GLY A 19 -26.97 -0.59 -6.23
CA GLY A 19 -27.75 -1.73 -5.73
C GLY A 19 -27.42 -2.25 -4.32
N LYS A 20 -26.52 -1.61 -3.55
CA LYS A 20 -26.33 -1.93 -2.12
C LYS A 20 -26.71 -0.75 -1.21
N PRO A 21 -27.25 -1.00 0.00
CA PRO A 21 -27.44 0.06 0.98
C PRO A 21 -26.10 0.73 1.31
N LYS A 22 -26.10 2.07 1.43
CA LYS A 22 -24.90 2.86 1.74
C LYS A 22 -24.37 2.51 3.12
N VAL A 23 -23.38 1.62 3.19
CA VAL A 23 -22.64 1.30 4.41
C VAL A 23 -21.80 2.52 4.80
N ASN A 24 -22.08 3.10 5.99
CA ASN A 24 -21.23 4.17 6.53
C ASN A 24 -19.86 3.58 6.89
N TYR A 25 -18.82 4.01 6.16
CA TYR A 25 -17.45 3.51 6.33
C TYR A 25 -16.93 3.62 7.76
N HIS A 26 -17.13 4.78 8.42
CA HIS A 26 -16.61 5.01 9.77
C HIS A 26 -17.28 4.12 10.82
N THR A 27 -18.60 3.96 10.74
CA THR A 27 -19.35 3.02 11.58
C THR A 27 -18.92 1.58 11.31
N TYR A 28 -18.75 1.22 10.03
CA TYR A 28 -18.41 -0.13 9.61
C TYR A 28 -17.01 -0.57 10.07
N ILE A 29 -15.97 0.25 9.93
CA ILE A 29 -14.62 -0.11 10.40
C ILE A 29 -14.52 -0.20 11.94
N GLN A 30 -15.50 0.35 12.67
CA GLN A 30 -15.59 0.22 14.12
C GLN A 30 -16.43 -1.00 14.56
N SER A 31 -17.17 -1.62 13.63
CA SER A 31 -18.09 -2.73 13.90
C SER A 31 -17.40 -4.01 14.40
N PRO A 32 -18.11 -4.88 15.13
CA PRO A 32 -17.63 -6.23 15.46
C PRO A 32 -17.34 -7.08 14.21
N GLU A 33 -18.13 -6.92 13.15
CA GLU A 33 -17.99 -7.65 11.89
C GLU A 33 -16.62 -7.38 11.24
N TRP A 34 -16.25 -6.10 11.06
CA TRP A 34 -14.95 -5.73 10.52
C TRP A 34 -13.80 -6.22 11.39
N LYS A 35 -13.93 -6.13 12.72
CA LYS A 35 -12.94 -6.66 13.68
C LYS A 35 -12.76 -8.18 13.54
N ALA A 36 -13.83 -8.93 13.29
CA ALA A 36 -13.76 -10.37 13.03
C ALA A 36 -13.13 -10.68 11.66
N LYS A 37 -13.58 -10.00 10.59
CA LYS A 37 -13.05 -10.12 9.22
C LYS A 37 -11.54 -9.83 9.18
N GLY A 38 -11.09 -8.79 9.88
CA GLY A 38 -9.68 -8.44 10.02
C GLY A 38 -8.84 -9.49 10.77
N LYS A 39 -9.38 -10.13 11.81
CA LYS A 39 -8.73 -11.29 12.47
C LYS A 39 -8.57 -12.47 11.50
N ILE A 40 -9.58 -12.76 10.68
CA ILE A 40 -9.53 -13.83 9.66
C ILE A 40 -8.43 -13.53 8.63
N PHE A 41 -8.39 -12.32 8.08
CA PHE A 41 -7.37 -11.93 7.11
C PHE A 41 -5.95 -12.01 7.71
N LYS A 42 -5.77 -11.57 8.96
CA LYS A 42 -4.50 -11.68 9.69
C LYS A 42 -4.07 -13.14 9.91
N LYS A 43 -5.02 -14.05 10.21
CA LYS A 43 -4.76 -15.49 10.36
C LYS A 43 -4.33 -16.12 9.02
N LYS A 44 -4.96 -15.75 7.89
CA LYS A 44 -4.60 -16.23 6.54
C LYS A 44 -3.14 -15.93 6.16
N VAL A 45 -2.57 -14.83 6.65
CA VAL A 45 -1.17 -14.43 6.39
C VAL A 45 -0.20 -14.82 7.53
N GLY A 46 -0.59 -15.77 8.38
CA GLY A 46 0.28 -16.26 9.47
C GLY A 46 0.65 -15.19 10.51
N ASN A 47 -0.20 -14.17 10.71
CA ASN A 47 0.06 -12.99 11.55
C ASN A 47 1.30 -12.17 11.16
N ARG A 48 1.71 -12.20 9.88
CA ARG A 48 2.86 -11.46 9.35
C ARG A 48 2.41 -10.35 8.38
N CYS A 49 3.23 -9.32 8.26
CA CYS A 49 3.03 -8.27 7.26
C CYS A 49 3.19 -8.87 5.86
N GLN A 50 2.21 -8.69 4.97
CA GLN A 50 2.36 -9.13 3.58
C GLN A 50 3.48 -8.39 2.85
N VAL A 51 3.77 -7.15 3.26
CA VAL A 51 4.83 -6.33 2.65
C VAL A 51 6.23 -6.64 3.20
N PHE A 52 6.32 -7.06 4.46
CA PHE A 52 7.58 -7.35 5.15
C PHE A 52 7.42 -8.66 5.92
N PRO A 53 7.51 -9.85 5.28
CA PRO A 53 7.13 -11.13 5.88
C PRO A 53 7.84 -11.47 7.21
N TRP A 54 9.04 -10.95 7.43
CA TRP A 54 9.77 -11.10 8.69
C TRP A 54 9.07 -10.42 9.89
N ILE A 55 8.30 -9.35 9.67
CA ILE A 55 7.62 -8.57 10.71
C ILE A 55 6.33 -9.28 11.17
N LYS A 56 6.34 -9.79 12.40
CA LYS A 56 5.13 -10.24 13.12
C LYS A 56 4.25 -9.04 13.50
N LEU A 57 2.94 -9.17 13.31
CA LEU A 57 1.97 -8.11 13.53
C LEU A 57 1.41 -8.14 14.95
N LYS A 58 1.77 -7.14 15.76
CA LYS A 58 1.19 -6.94 17.10
C LYS A 58 -0.25 -6.40 16.99
N THR A 59 -0.41 -5.18 16.49
CA THR A 59 -1.70 -4.49 16.34
C THR A 59 -2.39 -4.77 14.99
N TYR A 60 -3.65 -4.33 14.87
CA TYR A 60 -4.46 -4.50 13.66
C TYR A 60 -4.11 -3.43 12.63
N ALA A 61 -3.76 -3.83 11.41
CA ALA A 61 -3.63 -2.95 10.25
C ALA A 61 -3.97 -3.75 8.98
N VAL A 62 -5.28 -3.94 8.76
CA VAL A 62 -5.80 -4.28 7.43
C VAL A 62 -5.98 -2.97 6.69
N HIS A 63 -5.29 -2.84 5.57
CA HIS A 63 -5.39 -1.71 4.67
C HIS A 63 -6.35 -2.06 3.53
N HIS A 64 -7.31 -1.19 3.28
CA HIS A 64 -8.21 -1.30 2.13
C HIS A 64 -7.50 -0.75 0.87
N CYS A 65 -7.26 -1.62 -0.12
CA CYS A 65 -6.74 -1.24 -1.44
C CYS A 65 -7.83 -0.61 -2.31
N THR A 66 -9.07 -1.05 -2.15
CA THR A 66 -10.26 -0.48 -2.79
C THR A 66 -11.50 -0.78 -1.94
N TYR A 67 -12.50 0.10 -2.00
CA TYR A 67 -13.71 0.03 -1.16
C TYR A 67 -14.95 -0.23 -2.04
N LYS A 68 -14.76 -0.66 -3.29
CA LYS A 68 -15.83 -1.06 -4.23
C LYS A 68 -16.75 -2.15 -3.66
N ASN A 69 -16.20 -3.00 -2.79
CA ASN A 69 -16.88 -4.12 -2.15
C ASN A 69 -17.03 -3.89 -0.63
N LEU A 70 -17.24 -2.66 -0.15
CA LEU A 70 -17.38 -2.39 1.28
C LEU A 70 -18.51 -3.23 1.91
N GLY A 71 -18.24 -3.84 3.07
CA GLY A 71 -19.08 -4.88 3.70
C GLY A 71 -18.90 -6.29 3.13
N SER A 72 -18.32 -6.44 1.93
CA SER A 72 -18.18 -7.71 1.20
C SER A 72 -16.75 -7.93 0.66
N GLU A 73 -15.74 -7.45 1.38
CA GLU A 73 -14.36 -7.34 0.91
C GLU A 73 -13.71 -8.70 0.70
N LYS A 74 -13.06 -8.86 -0.45
CA LYS A 74 -12.26 -10.04 -0.79
C LYS A 74 -10.83 -9.85 -0.32
N TRP A 75 -10.36 -10.79 0.50
CA TRP A 75 -8.97 -10.88 0.94
C TRP A 75 -8.01 -10.87 -0.25
N ASN A 76 -6.93 -10.09 -0.14
CA ASN A 76 -5.88 -9.91 -1.14
C ASN A 76 -6.31 -9.29 -2.48
N ILE A 77 -7.54 -8.76 -2.55
CA ILE A 77 -8.05 -7.98 -3.69
C ILE A 77 -8.46 -6.58 -3.18
N ASP A 78 -9.46 -6.54 -2.30
CA ASP A 78 -9.96 -5.30 -1.71
C ASP A 78 -9.14 -4.89 -0.47
N CYS A 79 -8.48 -5.86 0.19
CA CYS A 79 -7.80 -5.67 1.47
C CYS A 79 -6.49 -6.45 1.57
N ILE A 80 -5.45 -5.81 2.13
CA ILE A 80 -4.15 -6.41 2.44
C ILE A 80 -3.77 -6.18 3.90
N VAL A 81 -2.94 -7.06 4.45
CA VAL A 81 -2.53 -7.05 5.86
C VAL A 81 -1.11 -6.50 6.00
N LEU A 82 -0.96 -5.36 6.66
CA LEU A 82 0.28 -4.58 6.72
C LEU A 82 0.80 -4.41 8.15
N SER A 83 2.10 -4.08 8.29
CA SER A 83 2.65 -3.51 9.53
C SER A 83 2.38 -2.02 9.59
N LYS A 84 2.47 -1.39 10.77
CA LYS A 84 2.35 0.08 10.91
C LYS A 84 3.28 0.82 9.94
N THR A 85 4.51 0.35 9.78
CA THR A 85 5.51 0.92 8.85
C THR A 85 5.08 0.75 7.39
N ALA A 86 4.69 -0.45 6.97
CA ALA A 86 4.21 -0.70 5.60
C ALA A 86 2.95 0.13 5.28
N HIS A 87 2.04 0.26 6.25
CA HIS A 87 0.82 1.06 6.12
C HIS A 87 1.12 2.55 5.95
N ALA A 88 2.05 3.08 6.77
CA ALA A 88 2.52 4.46 6.63
C ALA A 88 3.23 4.71 5.29
N ILE A 89 4.03 3.75 4.81
CA ILE A 89 4.63 3.79 3.47
C ILE A 89 3.52 3.86 2.41
N VAL A 90 2.59 2.90 2.36
CA VAL A 90 1.51 2.88 1.35
C VAL A 90 0.70 4.19 1.34
N HIS A 91 0.34 4.74 2.50
CA HIS A 91 -0.31 6.05 2.57
C HIS A 91 0.58 7.19 2.09
N SER A 92 1.86 7.24 2.47
CA SER A 92 2.78 8.31 2.06
C SER A 92 3.02 8.32 0.55
N TRP A 93 3.03 7.13 -0.04
CA TRP A 93 3.15 6.89 -1.48
C TRP A 93 1.89 7.32 -2.23
N LEU A 94 0.72 6.81 -1.84
CA LEU A 94 -0.54 7.16 -2.51
C LEU A 94 -0.86 8.66 -2.38
N VAL A 95 -0.70 9.25 -1.19
CA VAL A 95 -0.91 10.68 -0.97
C VAL A 95 0.11 11.52 -1.76
N GLY A 96 1.38 11.08 -1.85
CA GLY A 96 2.41 11.76 -2.62
C GLY A 96 2.31 11.61 -4.14
N SER A 97 1.54 10.63 -4.64
CA SER A 97 1.33 10.41 -6.08
C SER A 97 -0.01 10.95 -6.60
N ILE A 98 -1.02 11.10 -5.74
CA ILE A 98 -2.38 11.52 -6.14
C ILE A 98 -2.62 13.01 -5.89
N TYR A 99 -1.91 13.64 -4.94
CA TYR A 99 -1.89 15.09 -4.76
C TYR A 99 -0.53 15.66 -5.16
N PRO A 100 -0.37 16.26 -6.36
CA PRO A 100 0.55 17.38 -6.49
C PRO A 100 0.15 18.45 -5.45
N ILE A 101 1.15 19.16 -4.92
CA ILE A 101 1.00 20.09 -3.80
C ILE A 101 -0.10 21.13 -4.11
N GLY A 102 -1.21 21.02 -3.40
CA GLY A 102 -2.45 21.74 -3.70
C GLY A 102 -3.53 21.57 -2.61
N VAL A 103 -3.12 21.59 -1.34
CA VAL A 103 -4.09 21.71 -0.23
C VAL A 103 -4.55 23.17 -0.21
N SER A 104 -5.84 23.39 -0.43
CA SER A 104 -6.41 24.74 -0.42
C SER A 104 -6.27 25.40 0.97
N GLU A 105 -6.00 26.70 0.98
CA GLU A 105 -5.75 27.52 2.17
C GLU A 105 -6.85 27.38 3.25
N GLN A 106 -8.09 27.13 2.80
CA GLN A 106 -9.29 27.08 3.63
C GLN A 106 -9.32 25.89 4.61
N ASP A 107 -8.65 24.78 4.27
CA ASP A 107 -8.67 23.53 5.06
C ASP A 107 -7.75 23.57 6.30
N LYS A 108 -7.03 24.68 6.49
CA LYS A 108 -6.12 24.95 7.62
C LYS A 108 -6.85 25.49 8.86
N LYS A 109 -8.02 26.13 8.71
CA LYS A 109 -8.61 26.96 9.78
C LYS A 109 -9.33 26.20 10.91
N GLY A 110 -9.64 24.91 10.73
CA GLY A 110 -10.44 24.11 11.68
C GLY A 110 -9.69 22.99 12.41
N ARG A 111 -8.45 22.66 12.03
CA ARG A 111 -7.69 21.54 12.60
C ARG A 111 -6.61 22.02 13.55
N ASN A 112 -6.84 21.85 14.85
CA ASN A 112 -5.87 22.10 15.91
C ASN A 112 -4.80 20.99 15.97
N THR A 113 -4.09 20.78 14.85
CA THR A 113 -3.08 19.72 14.70
C THR A 113 -1.75 20.15 15.28
N LYS A 114 -1.61 20.03 16.61
CA LYS A 114 -0.32 20.05 17.33
C LYS A 114 0.61 18.86 16.99
N PHE A 115 0.36 18.17 15.87
CA PHE A 115 1.07 16.99 15.41
C PHE A 115 1.30 17.03 13.89
N SER A 116 1.65 18.21 13.37
CA SER A 116 2.37 18.34 12.10
C SER A 116 3.76 17.74 12.24
N LEU A 117 3.87 16.41 12.15
CA LEU A 117 5.15 15.74 11.95
C LEU A 117 5.80 16.35 10.71
N ALA A 118 6.86 17.15 10.92
CA ALA A 118 7.60 17.78 9.85
C ALA A 118 8.08 16.67 8.89
N ARG A 119 7.50 16.64 7.69
CA ARG A 119 7.88 15.65 6.68
C ARG A 119 9.34 15.95 6.33
N PRO A 120 10.29 15.01 6.52
CA PRO A 120 11.69 15.29 6.24
C PRO A 120 11.85 15.69 4.78
N GLN A 121 12.56 16.78 4.54
CA GLN A 121 12.96 17.25 3.21
C GLN A 121 13.85 16.18 2.58
N MET A 122 13.26 15.28 1.78
CA MET A 122 14.02 14.28 1.04
C MET A 122 14.69 14.94 -0.15
N SER A 123 15.99 14.66 -0.35
CA SER A 123 16.71 15.17 -1.51
C SER A 123 16.14 14.59 -2.83
N LYS A 124 16.39 15.27 -3.96
CA LYS A 124 16.00 14.75 -5.29
C LYS A 124 16.51 13.32 -5.52
N ILE A 125 17.75 13.05 -5.09
CA ILE A 125 18.38 11.72 -5.15
C ILE A 125 17.57 10.71 -4.31
N GLN A 126 17.28 11.03 -3.05
CA GLN A 126 16.50 10.13 -2.19
C GLN A 126 15.12 9.82 -2.79
N SER A 127 14.44 10.81 -3.38
CA SER A 127 13.14 10.63 -4.06
C SER A 127 13.22 9.68 -5.27
N ILE A 128 14.29 9.78 -6.06
CA ILE A 128 14.57 8.85 -7.18
C ILE A 128 14.81 7.43 -6.63
N TYR A 129 15.61 7.29 -5.57
CA TYR A 129 15.87 6.01 -4.93
C TYR A 129 14.58 5.36 -4.37
N THR A 130 13.70 6.10 -3.70
CA THR A 130 12.42 5.53 -3.24
C THR A 130 11.59 5.05 -4.42
N LYS A 131 11.42 5.88 -5.47
CA LYS A 131 10.71 5.53 -6.73
C LYS A 131 11.24 4.24 -7.36
N PHE A 132 12.56 4.08 -7.42
CA PHE A 132 13.19 2.89 -7.96
C PHE A 132 12.94 1.66 -7.07
N LEU A 133 13.12 1.80 -5.76
CA LEU A 133 12.90 0.74 -4.77
C LEU A 133 11.46 0.21 -4.74
N SER A 134 10.44 1.04 -4.99
CA SER A 134 9.07 0.52 -5.06
C SER A 134 8.77 -0.23 -6.35
N ILE A 135 9.34 0.16 -7.48
CA ILE A 135 9.19 -0.58 -8.75
C ILE A 135 9.79 -1.98 -8.56
N ILE A 136 11.00 -2.05 -8.00
CA ILE A 136 11.65 -3.31 -7.62
C ILE A 136 10.75 -4.10 -6.66
N TYR A 137 10.26 -3.46 -5.61
CA TYR A 137 9.40 -4.10 -4.61
C TYR A 137 8.09 -4.67 -5.20
N VAL A 138 7.39 -3.91 -6.04
CA VAL A 138 6.16 -4.32 -6.74
C VAL A 138 6.45 -5.46 -7.71
N VAL A 139 7.55 -5.38 -8.46
CA VAL A 139 8.01 -6.46 -9.33
C VAL A 139 8.25 -7.71 -8.50
N TYR A 140 9.08 -7.67 -7.44
CA TYR A 140 9.44 -8.83 -6.63
C TYR A 140 8.25 -9.53 -5.97
N ASN A 141 7.23 -8.78 -5.54
CA ASN A 141 6.05 -9.35 -4.91
C ASN A 141 4.98 -9.81 -5.91
N HIS A 142 5.24 -9.72 -7.22
CA HIS A 142 4.32 -10.18 -8.24
C HIS A 142 4.20 -11.72 -8.22
N PRO A 143 2.99 -12.32 -8.18
CA PRO A 143 2.80 -13.76 -8.00
C PRO A 143 3.48 -14.67 -9.05
N ILE A 144 3.84 -14.11 -10.21
CA ILE A 144 4.50 -14.84 -11.31
C ILE A 144 5.83 -15.49 -10.89
N TRP A 145 6.55 -14.92 -9.93
CA TRP A 145 7.86 -15.42 -9.51
C TRP A 145 7.79 -16.72 -8.72
N TYR A 146 6.71 -16.93 -7.94
CA TYR A 146 6.45 -18.21 -7.29
C TYR A 146 6.16 -19.34 -8.29
N LYS A 147 5.67 -19.01 -9.48
CA LYS A 147 5.42 -19.97 -10.56
C LYS A 147 6.67 -20.28 -11.40
N TYR A 148 7.64 -19.35 -11.44
CA TYR A 148 8.83 -19.45 -12.28
C TYR A 148 10.11 -18.98 -11.55
N PRO A 149 10.59 -19.74 -10.54
CA PRO A 149 11.74 -19.33 -9.71
C PRO A 149 13.03 -19.13 -10.53
N ASN A 150 13.27 -19.94 -11.55
CA ASN A 150 14.43 -19.81 -12.44
C ASN A 150 14.40 -18.51 -13.27
N LEU A 151 13.21 -17.99 -13.60
CA LEU A 151 13.06 -16.72 -14.31
C LEU A 151 13.33 -15.54 -13.36
N PHE A 152 12.83 -15.63 -12.12
CA PHE A 152 13.13 -14.65 -11.07
C PHE A 152 14.64 -14.51 -10.84
N GLN A 153 15.35 -15.64 -10.69
CA GLN A 153 16.81 -15.63 -10.49
C GLN A 153 17.56 -14.98 -11.67
N ARG A 154 17.16 -15.26 -12.92
CA ARG A 154 17.76 -14.65 -14.12
C ARG A 154 17.54 -13.13 -14.16
N VAL A 155 16.31 -12.68 -13.92
CA VAL A 155 15.96 -11.24 -13.87
C VAL A 155 16.68 -10.54 -12.73
N PHE A 156 16.82 -11.20 -11.57
CA PHE A 156 17.58 -10.67 -10.44
C PHE A 156 19.07 -10.49 -10.76
N HIS A 157 19.73 -11.50 -11.32
CA HIS A 157 21.15 -11.37 -11.71
C HIS A 157 21.36 -10.31 -12.78
N PHE A 158 20.44 -10.19 -13.76
CA PHE A 158 20.50 -9.14 -14.76
C PHE A 158 20.37 -7.74 -14.14
N TYR A 159 19.38 -7.55 -13.26
CA TYR A 159 19.19 -6.31 -12.52
C TYR A 159 20.41 -5.96 -11.65
N ALA A 160 20.99 -6.93 -10.93
CA ALA A 160 22.18 -6.72 -10.11
C ALA A 160 23.39 -6.25 -10.94
N ARG A 161 23.57 -6.79 -12.16
CA ARG A 161 24.60 -6.33 -13.09
C ARG A 161 24.36 -4.90 -13.56
N LEU A 162 23.12 -4.52 -13.88
CA LEU A 162 22.79 -3.14 -14.27
C LEU A 162 23.05 -2.14 -13.13
N VAL A 163 22.72 -2.49 -11.88
CA VAL A 163 23.02 -1.66 -10.71
C VAL A 163 24.53 -1.52 -10.51
N GLY A 164 25.28 -2.62 -10.61
CA GLY A 164 26.74 -2.59 -10.52
C GLY A 164 27.39 -1.68 -11.57
N LEU A 165 26.94 -1.77 -12.82
CA LEU A 165 27.40 -0.90 -13.91
C LEU A 165 27.04 0.57 -13.67
N PHE A 166 25.81 0.85 -13.23
CA PHE A 166 25.37 2.22 -12.93
C PHE A 166 26.18 2.85 -11.78
N LEU A 167 26.45 2.10 -10.71
CA LEU A 167 27.28 2.56 -9.60
C LEU A 167 28.75 2.74 -10.01
N TYR A 168 29.27 1.92 -10.94
CA TYR A 168 30.60 2.09 -11.50
C TYR A 168 30.72 3.37 -12.34
N LEU A 169 29.71 3.71 -13.14
CA LEU A 169 29.68 4.93 -13.96
C LEU A 169 29.45 6.23 -13.17
N LEU A 170 29.13 6.14 -11.87
CA LEU A 170 29.01 7.28 -10.95
C LEU A 170 30.28 7.55 -10.14
N ARG A 171 31.37 6.82 -10.40
CA ARG A 171 32.66 6.92 -9.71
C ARG A 171 33.72 7.60 -10.59
#